data_AF-A0A7L2DAC3-F1
#
_entry.id   AF-A0A7L2DAC3-F1
#
_cell.length_a   1.000
_cell.length_b   1.000
_cell.length_c   1.000
_cell.angle_alpha   90.00
_cell.angle_beta   90.00
_cell.angle_gamma   90.00
#
_symmetry.space_group_name_H-M   'P 1'
#
loop_
_entity.id
_entity.type
_entity.pdbx_description
1 polymer ?
#
loop_
_entity_poly.entity_id
_entity_poly.type
_entity_poly.pdbx_seq_one_letter_code
_entity_poly.pdbx_strand_id
1 'polypeptide(L)' 'QIYWPAAKEKVELCKLAGKDAHTECANFIRVLQPYNRTHVYVCGTGAFHPLCGYIELG' A
#
# COMPACT_ATOMS: atom_id res chain seq x y z
N GLN A 1 4.88 11.68 9.39
CA GLN A 1 4.67 11.11 8.04
C GLN A 1 4.75 9.60 8.14
N ILE A 2 3.81 8.86 7.54
CA ILE A 2 3.76 7.39 7.61
C ILE A 2 4.32 6.81 6.30
N TYR A 3 5.32 5.93 6.41
CA TYR A 3 5.87 5.20 5.28
C TYR A 3 5.32 3.78 5.28
N TRP A 4 4.54 3.42 4.25
CA TRP A 4 3.87 2.12 4.17
C TRP A 4 4.10 1.47 2.79
N PRO A 5 5.30 0.95 2.53
CA PRO A 5 5.65 0.36 1.24
C PRO A 5 5.06 -1.04 1.05
N ALA A 6 5.10 -1.53 -0.20
CA ALA A 6 4.88 -2.94 -0.48
C ALA A 6 6.06 -3.77 0.05
N ALA A 7 5.82 -5.05 0.36
CA ALA A 7 6.90 -5.97 0.73
C ALA A 7 7.90 -6.13 -0.42
N LYS A 8 9.19 -6.24 -0.11
CA LYS A 8 10.27 -6.29 -1.12
C LYS A 8 10.05 -7.43 -2.11
N GLU A 9 9.63 -8.58 -1.62
CA GLU A 9 9.34 -9.77 -2.41
C GLU A 9 8.21 -9.50 -3.41
N LYS A 10 7.19 -8.72 -3.01
CA LYS A 10 6.08 -8.35 -3.90
C LYS A 10 6.51 -7.32 -4.95
N VAL A 11 7.38 -6.39 -4.59
CA VAL A 11 7.98 -5.45 -5.54
C VAL A 11 8.80 -6.19 -6.61
N GLU A 12 9.62 -7.15 -6.21
CA GLU A 12 10.41 -7.93 -7.16
C GLU A 12 9.53 -8.81 -8.07
N LEU A 13 8.50 -9.46 -7.52
CA LEU A 13 7.53 -10.20 -8.33
C LEU A 13 6.77 -9.30 -9.31
N CYS A 14 6.39 -8.09 -8.90
CA CYS A 14 5.75 -7.10 -9.75
C CYS A 14 6.65 -6.71 -10.95
N LYS A 15 7.94 -6.44 -10.69
CA LYS A 15 8.91 -6.13 -11.75
C LYS A 15 9.10 -7.30 -12.71
N LEU A 16 9.22 -8.53 -12.18
CA LEU A 16 9.34 -9.75 -12.99
C LEU A 16 8.09 -10.01 -13.85
N ALA A 17 6.92 -9.53 -13.42
CA ALA A 17 5.70 -9.54 -14.21
C ALA A 17 5.66 -8.47 -15.33
N GLY A 18 6.74 -7.73 -15.55
CA GLY A 18 6.88 -6.74 -16.63
C GLY A 18 6.27 -5.38 -16.32
N LYS A 19 6.02 -5.07 -15.05
CA LYS A 19 5.44 -3.79 -14.61
C LYS A 19 6.50 -2.73 -14.34
N ASP A 20 6.14 -1.46 -14.50
CA ASP A 20 7.07 -0.35 -14.28
C ASP A 20 7.46 -0.24 -12.79
N ALA A 21 8.76 -0.24 -12.54
CA ALA A 21 9.33 -0.26 -11.21
C ALA A 21 9.02 1.01 -10.38
N HIS A 22 8.80 2.14 -11.04
CA HIS A 22 8.63 3.44 -10.40
C HIS A 22 7.16 3.87 -10.33
N THR A 23 6.34 3.52 -11.33
CA THR A 23 4.95 3.96 -11.42
C THR A 23 3.94 2.89 -11.08
N GLU A 24 4.32 1.61 -11.03
CA GLU A 24 3.37 0.51 -10.77
C GLU A 24 3.77 -0.39 -9.59
N CYS A 25 5.07 -0.66 -9.39
CA CYS A 25 5.55 -1.57 -8.34
C CYS A 25 5.78 -0.92 -6.97
N ALA A 26 4.80 -0.14 -6.51
CA ALA A 26 4.78 0.42 -5.16
C ALA A 26 3.42 0.20 -4.49
N ASN A 27 3.31 0.60 -3.23
CA ASN A 27 2.03 0.66 -2.54
C ASN A 27 1.38 2.03 -2.72
N PHE A 28 0.46 2.14 -3.68
CA PHE A 28 -0.31 3.35 -3.92
C PHE A 28 -1.62 3.29 -3.13
N ILE A 29 -1.86 4.26 -2.26
CA ILE A 29 -3.08 4.31 -1.46
C ILE A 29 -4.28 4.60 -2.35
N ARG A 30 -5.32 3.77 -2.25
CA ARG A 30 -6.56 3.89 -3.03
C ARG A 30 -7.79 4.03 -2.15
N VAL A 31 -7.73 3.51 -0.93
CA VAL A 31 -8.78 3.66 0.09
C VAL A 31 -8.17 4.33 1.30
N LEU A 32 -8.81 5.39 1.74
CA LEU A 32 -8.53 6.07 3.01
C LEU A 32 -9.88 6.47 3.59
N GLN A 33 -10.30 5.81 4.65
CA GLN A 33 -11.63 5.98 5.24
C GLN A 33 -11.53 6.13 6.76
N PRO A 34 -12.31 7.03 7.39
CA PRO A 34 -12.47 7.04 8.84
C PRO A 34 -13.02 5.70 9.31
N TYR A 35 -12.39 5.06 10.29
CA TYR A 35 -12.87 3.82 10.88
C TYR A 35 -13.51 4.07 12.24
N ASN A 36 -12.80 4.79 13.11
CA ASN A 36 -13.32 5.23 14.40
C ASN A 36 -12.63 6.56 14.80
N ARG A 37 -12.83 7.01 16.06
CA ARG A 37 -12.28 8.29 16.53
C ARG A 37 -10.75 8.35 16.51
N THR A 38 -10.07 7.22 16.60
CA THR A 38 -8.60 7.16 16.71
C THR A 38 -7.92 6.53 15.51
N HIS A 39 -8.66 5.87 14.61
CA HIS A 39 -8.10 5.12 13.50
C HIS A 39 -8.77 5.41 12.16
N VAL A 40 -7.97 5.34 11.11
CA VAL A 40 -8.41 5.24 9.71
C VAL A 40 -8.18 3.84 9.19
N TYR A 41 -9.10 3.36 8.36
CA TYR A 41 -8.90 2.19 7.52
C TYR A 41 -8.27 2.62 6.19
N VAL A 42 -7.19 1.96 5.82
CA VAL A 42 -6.42 2.30 4.63
C VAL A 42 -6.17 1.05 3.80
N CYS A 43 -6.35 1.14 2.49
CA CYS A 43 -5.89 0.13 1.54
C CYS A 43 -5.06 0.75 0.42
N GLY A 44 -4.04 0.01 -0.01
CA GLY A 44 -3.24 0.37 -1.17
C GLY A 44 -2.95 -0.82 -2.08
N THR A 45 -2.38 -0.54 -3.24
CA THR A 45 -2.15 -1.52 -4.30
C THR A 45 -1.11 -2.58 -3.96
N GLY A 46 -0.20 -2.32 -3.01
CA GLY A 46 0.83 -3.25 -2.57
C GLY A 46 1.64 -3.90 -3.69
N ALA A 47 2.02 -3.15 -4.73
CA ALA A 47 2.69 -3.67 -5.94
C ALA A 47 1.91 -4.83 -6.61
N PHE A 48 0.64 -4.58 -6.97
CA PHE A 48 -0.33 -5.57 -7.45
C PHE A 48 -0.64 -6.71 -6.47
N HIS A 49 -0.38 -6.50 -5.18
CA HIS A 49 -0.78 -7.41 -4.11
C HIS A 49 -1.41 -6.59 -2.98
N PRO A 50 -2.73 -6.28 -3.07
CA PRO A 50 -3.37 -5.30 -2.21
C PRO A 50 -3.12 -5.50 -0.72
N LEU A 51 -2.89 -4.39 -0.03
CA LEU A 51 -2.64 -4.34 1.41
C LEU A 51 -3.69 -3.46 2.05
N CYS A 52 -4.26 -3.91 3.17
CA CYS A 52 -5.19 -3.13 3.98
C CYS A 52 -4.76 -3.16 5.44
N GLY A 53 -5.06 -2.08 6.18
CA GLY A 53 -4.73 -1.98 7.59
C GLY A 53 -5.39 -0.79 8.27
N TYR A 54 -5.22 -0.71 9.58
CA TYR A 54 -5.65 0.43 10.39
C TYR A 54 -4.44 1.25 10.78
N ILE A 55 -4.58 2.57 10.67
CA ILE A 55 -3.55 3.53 11.07
C ILE A 55 -4.14 4.38 12.20
N GLU A 56 -3.43 4.47 13.31
CA GLU A 56 -3.74 5.39 14.40
C GLU A 56 -3.44 6.83 13.96
N LEU A 57 -4.38 7.74 14.19
CA LEU A 57 -4.31 9.14 13.73
C LEU A 57 -3.48 10.05 14.65
N GLY A 58 -3.25 9.65 15.91
CA GLY A 58 -2.62 10.49 16.93
C GLY A 58 -3.59 11.50 17.54
#